data_AF-A0A3D5XPR7-F1
#
_entry.id   AF-A0A3D5XPR7-F1
#
_cell.length_a   1.000
_cell.length_b   1.000
_cell.length_c   1.000
_cell.angle_alpha   90.00
_cell.angle_beta   90.00
_cell.angle_gamma   90.00
#
_symmetry.space_group_name_H-M   'P 1'
#
loop_
_entity.id
_entity.type
_entity.pdbx_description
1 polymer ?
#
loop_
_entity_poly.entity_id
_entity_poly.type
_entity_poly.pdbx_seq_one_letter_code
_entity_poly.pdbx_strand_id
1 'polypeptide(L)'
;VEKNLDYLKKVAKVKNRSIPDLTIRPEDFGIENYEFDLNGFLNVKGDVDLNNKNLTKLPFRFGKVGGDFDCSYNKLTSLEGAPREVKGNFWCDNNNLTSLKGAPKVEGNFWCSYNNLTSLKGAPREVEGSFDCSENNLTSLEGSPKEVEGNFWCTDNAVKFTEEDVENVCKVGKKIFN
;
A
#
# COMPACT_ATOMS: atom_id res chain seq x y z
N VAL A 1 -22.09 -7.58 9.75
CA VAL A 1 -22.58 -8.19 8.49
C VAL A 1 -23.99 -7.73 8.07
N GLU A 2 -25.09 -8.11 8.74
CA GLU A 2 -26.47 -7.83 8.25
C GLU A 2 -26.80 -6.34 8.09
N LYS A 3 -26.40 -5.49 9.05
CA LYS A 3 -26.62 -4.03 8.95
C LYS A 3 -25.89 -3.39 7.75
N ASN A 4 -24.67 -3.85 7.46
CA ASN A 4 -23.90 -3.36 6.30
C ASN A 4 -24.45 -3.91 4.98
N LEU A 5 -24.88 -5.18 4.93
CA LEU A 5 -25.47 -5.76 3.73
C LEU A 5 -26.83 -5.13 3.39
N ASP A 6 -27.67 -4.87 4.39
CA ASP A 6 -28.96 -4.20 4.19
C ASP A 6 -28.79 -2.73 3.78
N TYR A 7 -27.81 -2.03 4.36
CA TYR A 7 -27.41 -0.69 3.93
C TYR A 7 -26.90 -0.68 2.46
N LEU A 8 -25.99 -1.58 2.11
CA LEU A 8 -25.43 -1.68 0.76
C LEU A 8 -26.50 -2.02 -0.29
N LYS A 9 -27.40 -2.96 0.01
CA LYS A 9 -28.53 -3.31 -0.87
C LYS A 9 -29.49 -2.12 -1.07
N LYS A 10 -29.79 -1.36 0.00
CA LYS A 10 -30.64 -0.15 -0.09
C LYS A 10 -30.00 0.95 -0.94
N VAL A 11 -28.71 1.20 -0.75
CA VAL A 11 -27.96 2.23 -1.50
C VAL A 11 -27.80 1.86 -2.98
N ALA A 12 -27.44 0.61 -3.27
CA ALA A 12 -27.18 0.14 -4.64
C ALA A 12 -28.45 0.20 -5.51
N LYS A 13 -29.62 -0.11 -4.93
CA LYS A 13 -30.92 -0.05 -5.61
C LYS A 13 -31.31 1.36 -6.07
N VAL A 14 -30.89 2.40 -5.34
CA VAL A 14 -31.24 3.80 -5.64
C VAL A 14 -30.28 4.44 -6.65
N LYS A 15 -29.02 4.01 -6.67
CA LYS A 15 -27.95 4.73 -7.39
C LYS A 15 -27.29 3.92 -8.53
N ASN A 16 -27.81 2.72 -8.85
CA ASN A 16 -27.26 1.79 -9.84
C ASN A 16 -25.75 1.52 -9.64
N ARG A 17 -25.36 1.22 -8.40
CA ARG A 17 -23.95 1.07 -8.00
C ARG A 17 -23.56 -0.38 -7.75
N SER A 18 -22.26 -0.66 -7.87
CA SER A 18 -21.68 -1.97 -7.56
C SER A 18 -21.83 -2.29 -6.07
N ILE A 19 -22.32 -3.48 -5.76
CA ILE A 19 -22.33 -4.05 -4.41
C ILE A 19 -21.06 -4.91 -4.30
N PRO A 20 -20.24 -4.75 -3.24
CA PRO A 20 -19.13 -5.66 -3.00
C PRO A 20 -19.64 -7.09 -2.88
N ASP A 21 -18.97 -8.03 -3.56
CA ASP A 21 -19.19 -9.45 -3.29
C ASP A 21 -18.64 -9.77 -1.89
N LEU A 22 -19.54 -10.08 -0.95
CA LEU A 22 -19.21 -10.40 0.45
C LEU A 22 -19.17 -11.91 0.69
N THR A 23 -18.76 -12.69 -0.32
CA THR A 23 -18.41 -14.11 -0.15
C THR A 23 -17.33 -14.33 0.91
N ILE A 24 -16.50 -13.32 1.14
CA ILE A 24 -15.58 -13.19 2.28
C ILE A 24 -15.91 -11.94 3.09
N ARG A 25 -15.75 -12.00 4.41
CA ARG A 25 -16.10 -10.89 5.32
C ARG A 25 -14.84 -10.25 5.91
N PRO A 26 -14.81 -8.93 6.15
CA PRO A 26 -13.65 -8.28 6.78
C PRO A 26 -13.27 -8.93 8.12
N GLU A 27 -14.25 -9.40 8.88
CA GLU A 27 -14.03 -10.09 10.15
C GLU A 27 -13.28 -11.43 10.00
N ASP A 28 -13.36 -12.09 8.84
CA ASP A 28 -12.58 -13.31 8.56
C ASP A 28 -11.07 -13.01 8.46
N PHE A 29 -10.71 -11.73 8.32
CA PHE A 29 -9.35 -11.20 8.35
C PHE A 29 -9.03 -10.44 9.64
N GLY A 30 -9.90 -10.50 10.66
CA GLY A 30 -9.74 -9.76 11.91
C GLY A 30 -9.97 -8.25 11.79
N ILE A 31 -10.58 -7.79 10.69
CA ILE A 31 -10.83 -6.36 10.46
C ILE A 31 -12.13 -5.97 11.16
N GLU A 32 -12.00 -5.06 12.14
CA GLU A 32 -13.10 -4.48 12.89
C GLU A 32 -13.26 -2.97 12.59
N ASN A 33 -14.33 -2.36 13.11
CA ASN A 33 -14.55 -0.91 13.02
C ASN A 33 -14.46 -0.35 11.58
N TYR A 34 -15.13 -1.04 10.66
CA TYR A 34 -15.12 -0.72 9.25
C TYR A 34 -16.49 -0.26 8.74
N GLU A 35 -16.48 0.45 7.61
CA GLU A 35 -17.66 0.78 6.83
C GLU A 35 -17.37 0.65 5.33
N PHE A 36 -18.36 0.20 4.56
CA PHE A 36 -18.27 0.26 3.11
C PHE A 36 -18.83 1.60 2.62
N ASP A 37 -18.05 2.33 1.82
CA ASP A 37 -18.57 3.53 1.17
C ASP A 37 -19.55 3.19 0.05
N LEU A 38 -20.18 4.23 -0.49
CA LEU A 38 -21.17 4.10 -1.55
C LEU A 38 -20.57 3.62 -2.89
N ASN A 39 -19.25 3.47 -3.02
CA ASN A 39 -18.55 2.93 -4.19
C ASN A 39 -18.00 1.51 -3.93
N GLY A 40 -18.29 0.94 -2.75
CA GLY A 40 -17.86 -0.39 -2.35
C GLY A 40 -16.43 -0.46 -1.81
N PHE A 41 -15.80 0.67 -1.46
CA PHE A 41 -14.51 0.65 -0.76
C PHE A 41 -14.69 0.37 0.72
N LEU A 42 -13.85 -0.48 1.27
CA LEU A 42 -13.77 -0.79 2.69
C LEU A 42 -12.92 0.26 3.40
N ASN A 43 -13.55 1.11 4.21
CA ASN A 43 -12.86 2.08 5.06
C ASN A 43 -12.73 1.51 6.47
N VAL A 44 -11.53 1.56 7.04
CA VAL A 44 -11.20 0.99 8.35
C VAL A 44 -10.69 2.09 9.25
N LYS A 45 -11.23 2.21 10.47
CA LYS A 45 -10.83 3.29 11.39
C LYS A 45 -9.49 3.06 12.09
N GLY A 46 -9.10 1.79 12.27
CA GLY A 46 -7.83 1.40 12.89
C GLY A 46 -6.90 0.71 11.89
N ASP A 47 -6.12 -0.23 12.41
CA ASP A 47 -5.12 -0.97 11.65
C ASP A 47 -5.75 -2.10 10.83
N VAL A 48 -5.08 -2.47 9.75
CA VAL A 48 -5.39 -3.64 8.92
C VAL A 48 -4.15 -4.52 8.83
N ASP A 49 -4.21 -5.69 9.46
CA ASP A 49 -3.16 -6.70 9.42
C ASP A 49 -3.55 -7.85 8.48
N LEU A 50 -2.92 -7.87 7.30
CA LEU A 50 -2.98 -8.93 6.30
C LEU A 50 -1.61 -9.61 6.12
N ASN A 51 -0.71 -9.48 7.09
CA ASN A 51 0.60 -10.10 7.07
C ASN A 51 0.49 -11.63 6.99
N ASN A 52 1.30 -12.24 6.12
CA ASN A 52 1.49 -13.69 6.05
C ASN A 52 0.17 -14.49 5.94
N LYS A 53 -0.73 -14.06 5.06
CA LYS A 53 -2.02 -14.72 4.80
C LYS A 53 -2.02 -15.53 3.49
N ASN A 54 -0.85 -15.71 2.87
CA ASN A 54 -0.68 -16.40 1.59
C ASN A 54 -1.56 -15.81 0.46
N LEU A 55 -1.76 -14.49 0.48
CA LEU A 55 -2.60 -13.77 -0.46
C LEU A 55 -1.91 -13.63 -1.81
N THR A 56 -2.65 -13.86 -2.89
CA THR A 56 -2.23 -13.53 -4.27
C THR A 56 -2.84 -12.22 -4.76
N LYS A 57 -3.88 -11.74 -4.06
CA LYS A 57 -4.55 -10.45 -4.25
C LYS A 57 -5.13 -9.99 -2.92
N LEU A 58 -5.31 -8.69 -2.75
CA LEU A 58 -6.00 -8.16 -1.57
C LEU A 58 -7.48 -8.57 -1.60
N PRO A 59 -8.06 -8.92 -0.43
CA PRO A 59 -9.42 -9.48 -0.35
C PRO A 59 -10.51 -8.45 -0.63
N PHE A 60 -10.21 -7.16 -0.44
CA PHE A 60 -11.15 -6.06 -0.61
C PHE A 60 -10.50 -4.92 -1.39
N ARG A 61 -11.34 -3.99 -1.85
CA ARG A 61 -10.89 -2.68 -2.31
C ARG A 61 -10.90 -1.75 -1.12
N PHE A 62 -9.73 -1.43 -0.58
CA PHE A 62 -9.62 -0.58 0.59
C PHE A 62 -9.73 0.91 0.21
N GLY A 63 -10.47 1.65 1.02
CA GLY A 63 -10.63 3.09 0.90
C GLY A 63 -9.59 3.78 1.78
N LYS A 64 -10.06 4.38 2.88
CA LYS A 64 -9.21 4.99 3.91
C LYS A 64 -8.93 4.01 5.03
N VAL A 65 -7.69 3.98 5.50
CA VAL A 65 -7.25 3.23 6.68
C VAL A 65 -6.71 4.22 7.69
N GLY A 66 -7.33 4.27 8.87
CA GLY A 66 -7.05 5.26 9.90
C GLY A 66 -5.80 4.98 10.74
N GLY A 67 -5.28 3.76 10.67
CA GLY A 67 -4.02 3.36 11.27
C GLY A 67 -3.06 2.78 10.23
N ASP A 68 -2.37 1.73 10.66
CA ASP A 68 -1.37 0.98 9.90
C ASP A 68 -2.02 0.00 8.90
N PHE A 69 -1.38 -0.23 7.76
CA PHE A 69 -1.80 -1.24 6.79
C PHE A 69 -0.63 -2.15 6.43
N ASP A 70 -0.70 -3.40 6.89
CA ASP A 70 0.32 -4.40 6.64
C ASP A 70 -0.21 -5.48 5.69
N CYS A 71 0.38 -5.56 4.50
CA CYS A 71 0.17 -6.66 3.55
C CYS A 71 1.46 -7.38 3.17
N SER A 72 2.48 -7.27 4.02
CA SER A 72 3.79 -7.90 3.83
C SER A 72 3.73 -9.42 3.93
N TYR A 73 4.78 -10.09 3.46
CA TYR A 73 4.94 -11.55 3.49
C TYR A 73 3.78 -12.31 2.80
N ASN A 74 3.40 -11.85 1.60
CA ASN A 74 2.37 -12.50 0.79
C ASN A 74 2.94 -12.88 -0.59
N LYS A 75 2.05 -13.18 -1.54
CA LYS A 75 2.39 -13.49 -2.93
C LYS A 75 1.74 -12.49 -3.88
N LEU A 76 1.54 -11.25 -3.43
CA LEU A 76 0.92 -10.20 -4.23
C LEU A 76 1.81 -9.88 -5.43
N THR A 77 1.19 -9.75 -6.61
CA THR A 77 1.87 -9.31 -7.84
C THR A 77 1.52 -7.87 -8.22
N SER A 78 0.49 -7.30 -7.59
CA SER A 78 0.08 -5.90 -7.69
C SER A 78 -0.49 -5.40 -6.37
N LEU A 79 -0.56 -4.06 -6.23
CA LEU A 79 -1.27 -3.38 -5.14
C LEU A 79 -2.73 -3.06 -5.53
N GLU A 80 -3.31 -3.84 -6.45
CA GLU A 80 -4.73 -3.66 -6.77
C GLU A 80 -5.59 -3.99 -5.54
N GLY A 81 -6.45 -3.03 -5.18
CA GLY A 81 -7.28 -3.11 -3.98
C GLY A 81 -6.62 -2.55 -2.73
N ALA A 82 -5.35 -2.12 -2.78
CA ALA A 82 -4.69 -1.43 -1.68
C ALA A 82 -5.47 -0.15 -1.29
N PRO A 83 -5.32 0.32 -0.05
CA PRO A 83 -5.96 1.55 0.40
C PRO A 83 -5.58 2.73 -0.51
N ARG A 84 -6.47 3.71 -0.59
CA ARG A 84 -6.18 4.99 -1.25
C ARG A 84 -5.36 5.91 -0.35
N GLU A 85 -5.63 5.85 0.94
CA GLU A 85 -5.02 6.68 1.97
C GLU A 85 -4.77 5.83 3.22
N VAL A 86 -3.57 5.91 3.77
CA VAL A 86 -3.14 5.27 5.03
C VAL A 86 -2.54 6.33 5.92
N LYS A 87 -3.10 6.50 7.12
CA LYS A 87 -2.58 7.47 8.10
C LYS A 87 -1.35 6.97 8.85
N GLY A 88 -1.27 5.66 9.04
CA GLY A 88 -0.09 5.02 9.60
C GLY A 88 0.94 4.70 8.52
N ASN A 89 1.66 3.62 8.76
CA ASN A 89 2.63 3.05 7.86
C ASN A 89 1.96 2.09 6.88
N PHE A 90 2.59 1.93 5.72
CA PHE A 90 2.19 0.97 4.71
C PHE A 90 3.32 -0.03 4.47
N TRP A 91 3.07 -1.30 4.80
CA TRP A 91 3.99 -2.40 4.52
C TRP A 91 3.47 -3.25 3.37
N CYS A 92 4.27 -3.37 2.32
CA CYS A 92 4.06 -4.30 1.21
C CYS A 92 5.35 -5.07 0.86
N ASP A 93 6.33 -5.07 1.77
CA ASP A 93 7.56 -5.82 1.62
C ASP A 93 7.32 -7.34 1.56
N ASN A 94 8.31 -8.09 1.08
CA ASN A 94 8.25 -9.55 0.98
C ASN A 94 7.04 -10.03 0.15
N ASN A 95 6.95 -9.54 -1.09
CA ASN A 95 5.91 -9.91 -2.05
C ASN A 95 6.54 -10.15 -3.45
N ASN A 96 5.71 -10.33 -4.48
CA ASN A 96 6.14 -10.50 -5.86
C ASN A 96 5.77 -9.29 -6.73
N LEU A 97 5.74 -8.08 -6.16
CA LEU A 97 5.31 -6.88 -6.87
C LEU A 97 6.30 -6.53 -7.99
N THR A 98 5.77 -6.20 -9.17
CA THR A 98 6.57 -5.74 -10.32
C THR A 98 6.39 -4.24 -10.60
N SER A 99 5.41 -3.62 -9.94
CA SER A 99 5.20 -2.16 -9.94
C SER A 99 4.49 -1.74 -8.65
N LEU A 100 4.60 -0.46 -8.31
CA LEU A 100 3.88 0.15 -7.18
C LEU A 100 2.54 0.78 -7.60
N LYS A 101 2.05 0.49 -8.81
CA LYS A 101 0.75 0.99 -9.27
C LYS A 101 -0.35 0.55 -8.30
N GLY A 102 -1.06 1.52 -7.74
CA GLY A 102 -2.10 1.29 -6.74
C GLY A 102 -1.66 1.54 -5.31
N ALA A 103 -0.39 1.89 -5.07
CA ALA A 103 0.08 2.28 -3.75
C ALA A 103 -0.72 3.46 -3.17
N PRO A 104 -0.95 3.48 -1.84
CA PRO A 104 -1.67 4.56 -1.18
C PRO A 104 -0.86 5.86 -1.14
N LYS A 105 -1.57 6.96 -0.85
CA LYS A 105 -0.94 8.07 -0.12
C LYS A 105 -0.72 7.64 1.33
N VAL A 106 0.47 7.89 1.85
CA VAL A 106 0.87 7.45 3.18
C VAL A 106 1.37 8.66 3.98
N GLU A 107 0.87 8.80 5.20
CA GLU A 107 1.39 9.79 6.16
C GLU A 107 2.58 9.21 6.94
N GLY A 108 2.61 7.90 7.20
CA GLY A 108 3.74 7.22 7.84
C GLY A 108 4.85 6.76 6.89
N ASN A 109 5.49 5.66 7.25
CA ASN A 109 6.55 5.02 6.46
C ASN A 109 5.97 4.18 5.30
N PHE A 110 6.73 4.02 4.23
CA PHE A 110 6.40 3.15 3.10
C PHE A 110 7.49 2.09 2.89
N TRP A 111 7.14 0.84 3.14
CA TRP A 111 8.08 -0.29 3.07
C TRP A 111 7.71 -1.20 1.90
N CYS A 112 8.57 -1.24 0.88
CA CYS A 112 8.37 -2.05 -0.32
C CYS A 112 9.59 -2.91 -0.70
N SER A 113 10.48 -3.16 0.27
CA SER A 113 11.65 -4.00 0.10
C SER A 113 11.29 -5.46 -0.19
N TYR A 114 12.25 -6.25 -0.69
CA TYR A 114 12.04 -7.66 -1.03
C TYR A 114 10.87 -7.88 -2.00
N ASN A 115 10.99 -7.27 -3.18
CA ASN A 115 10.03 -7.39 -4.28
C ASN A 115 10.76 -7.55 -5.63
N ASN A 116 10.02 -7.54 -6.75
CA ASN A 116 10.57 -7.65 -8.10
C ASN A 116 10.46 -6.33 -8.88
N LEU A 117 10.55 -5.18 -8.20
CA LEU A 117 10.41 -3.87 -8.82
C LEU A 117 11.60 -3.56 -9.74
N THR A 118 11.31 -3.08 -10.94
CA THR A 118 12.33 -2.58 -11.90
C THR A 118 12.32 -1.05 -12.04
N SER A 119 11.29 -0.40 -11.52
CA SER A 119 11.19 1.05 -11.35
C SER A 119 10.30 1.36 -10.15
N LEU A 120 10.35 2.59 -9.65
CA LEU A 120 9.50 3.06 -8.56
C LEU A 120 8.20 3.72 -9.06
N LYS A 121 7.88 3.59 -10.35
CA LYS A 121 6.64 4.15 -10.92
C LYS A 121 5.41 3.65 -10.16
N GLY A 122 4.63 4.60 -9.65
CA GLY A 122 3.44 4.34 -8.83
C GLY A 122 3.67 4.47 -7.33
N ALA A 123 4.91 4.66 -6.86
CA ALA A 123 5.22 5.00 -5.48
C ALA A 123 4.45 6.27 -5.02
N PRO A 124 4.22 6.44 -3.72
CA PRO A 124 3.73 7.71 -3.18
C PRO A 124 4.66 8.86 -3.60
N ARG A 125 4.06 10.00 -3.96
CA ARG A 125 4.81 11.19 -4.38
C ARG A 125 5.61 11.80 -3.22
N GLU A 126 5.04 11.77 -2.03
CA GLU A 126 5.57 12.34 -0.79
C GLU A 126 5.38 11.29 0.31
N VAL A 127 6.35 11.14 1.20
CA VAL A 127 6.34 10.21 2.34
C VAL A 127 6.82 10.98 3.57
N GLU A 128 5.95 11.20 4.55
CA GLU A 128 6.34 11.92 5.79
C GLU A 128 7.17 11.02 6.72
N GLY A 129 7.05 9.70 6.58
CA GLY A 129 7.95 8.74 7.19
C GLY A 129 9.20 8.49 6.34
N SER A 130 9.68 7.25 6.43
CA SER A 130 10.82 6.73 5.69
C SER A 130 10.35 5.88 4.51
N PHE A 131 11.19 5.77 3.49
CA PHE A 131 10.91 5.01 2.28
C PHE A 131 11.98 3.93 2.09
N ASP A 132 11.56 2.68 1.97
CA ASP A 132 12.47 1.55 1.74
C ASP A 132 12.10 0.80 0.46
N CYS A 133 13.00 0.85 -0.51
CA CYS A 133 12.96 0.09 -1.75
C CYS A 133 14.19 -0.81 -1.93
N SER A 134 14.86 -1.18 -0.82
CA SER A 134 15.96 -2.14 -0.84
C SER A 134 15.53 -3.50 -1.39
N GLU A 135 16.49 -4.35 -1.80
CA GLU A 135 16.24 -5.75 -2.16
C GLU A 135 15.19 -5.87 -3.28
N ASN A 136 15.46 -5.19 -4.40
CA ASN A 136 14.63 -5.16 -5.60
C ASN A 136 15.51 -5.26 -6.86
N ASN A 137 14.93 -5.11 -8.05
CA ASN A 137 15.64 -5.18 -9.33
C ASN A 137 15.77 -3.81 -10.01
N LEU A 138 15.89 -2.73 -9.24
CA LEU A 138 15.93 -1.36 -9.77
C LEU A 138 17.23 -1.11 -10.53
N THR A 139 17.13 -0.57 -11.74
CA THR A 139 18.27 -0.07 -12.52
C THR A 139 18.35 1.47 -12.54
N SER A 140 17.30 2.13 -12.05
CA SER A 140 17.22 3.57 -11.82
C SER A 140 16.22 3.87 -10.71
N LEU A 141 16.27 5.06 -10.13
CA LEU A 141 15.28 5.53 -9.16
C LEU A 141 14.12 6.29 -9.85
N GLU A 142 13.86 6.00 -11.13
CA GLU A 142 12.75 6.62 -11.85
C GLU A 142 11.41 6.28 -11.16
N GLY A 143 10.63 7.31 -10.85
CA GLY A 143 9.36 7.18 -10.14
C GLY A 143 9.48 7.20 -8.62
N SER A 144 10.69 7.41 -8.07
CA SER A 144 10.91 7.66 -6.64
C SER A 144 9.98 8.76 -6.11
N PRO A 145 9.60 8.73 -4.80
CA PRO A 145 9.05 9.91 -4.14
C PRO A 145 9.92 11.15 -4.40
N LYS A 146 9.28 12.31 -4.43
CA LYS A 146 9.94 13.61 -4.55
C LYS A 146 10.47 14.12 -3.22
N GLU A 147 9.83 13.74 -2.13
CA GLU A 147 10.23 14.09 -0.77
C GLU A 147 9.97 12.92 0.17
N VAL A 148 10.96 12.62 0.99
CA VAL A 148 10.90 11.66 2.09
C VAL A 148 11.45 12.36 3.31
N GLU A 149 10.63 12.65 4.31
CA GLU A 149 11.10 13.37 5.51
C GLU A 149 11.95 12.49 6.43
N GLY A 150 11.77 11.16 6.33
CA GLY A 150 12.53 10.15 7.05
C GLY A 150 13.82 9.71 6.35
N ASN A 151 14.15 8.44 6.55
CA ASN A 151 15.30 7.81 5.90
C ASN A 151 14.91 7.27 4.52
N PHE A 152 15.90 7.08 3.65
CA PHE A 152 15.73 6.46 2.34
C PHE A 152 16.67 5.25 2.22
N TRP A 153 16.11 4.05 2.01
CA TRP A 153 16.89 2.83 1.77
C TRP A 153 16.72 2.34 0.33
N CYS A 154 17.84 2.11 -0.35
CA CYS A 154 17.88 1.56 -1.70
C CYS A 154 19.04 0.56 -1.93
N THR A 155 19.56 -0.03 -0.84
CA THR A 155 20.60 -1.06 -0.92
C THR A 155 20.12 -2.29 -1.69
N ASP A 156 21.06 -3.10 -2.17
CA ASP A 156 20.77 -4.43 -2.72
C ASP A 156 19.76 -4.41 -3.88
N ASN A 157 19.98 -3.48 -4.80
CA ASN A 157 19.29 -3.42 -6.09
C ASN A 157 20.17 -3.95 -7.22
N ALA A 158 19.61 -4.04 -8.44
CA ALA A 158 20.37 -4.50 -9.61
C ALA A 158 21.59 -3.62 -9.92
N VAL A 159 21.59 -2.37 -9.47
CA VAL A 159 22.75 -1.47 -9.45
C VAL A 159 22.93 -0.90 -8.05
N LYS A 160 24.18 -0.56 -7.71
CA LYS A 160 24.48 0.20 -6.50
C LYS A 160 24.27 1.69 -6.75
N PHE A 161 23.30 2.29 -6.06
CA PHE A 161 23.06 3.73 -6.13
C PHE A 161 24.03 4.49 -5.23
N THR A 162 24.36 5.72 -5.61
CA THR A 162 25.07 6.69 -4.77
C THR A 162 24.09 7.59 -4.02
N GLU A 163 24.56 8.34 -3.03
CA GLU A 163 23.74 9.39 -2.39
C GLU A 163 23.30 10.44 -3.42
N GLU A 164 24.19 10.81 -4.36
CA GLU A 164 23.89 11.76 -5.44
C GLU A 164 22.76 11.26 -6.36
N ASP A 165 22.72 9.96 -6.68
CA ASP A 165 21.62 9.37 -7.47
C ASP A 165 20.26 9.56 -6.79
N VAL A 166 20.21 9.42 -5.46
CA VAL A 166 19.01 9.59 -4.65
C VAL A 166 18.62 11.07 -4.58
N GLU A 167 19.57 11.95 -4.24
CA GLU A 167 19.35 13.38 -4.09
C GLU A 167 18.89 14.05 -5.41
N ASN A 168 19.30 13.51 -6.56
CA ASN A 168 18.84 13.96 -7.87
C ASN A 168 17.35 13.72 -8.13
N VAL A 169 16.72 12.76 -7.44
CA VAL A 169 15.31 12.40 -7.67
C VAL A 169 14.40 12.66 -6.47
N CYS A 170 14.95 12.69 -5.26
CA CYS A 170 14.24 12.75 -3.99
C CYS A 170 14.97 13.63 -2.98
N LYS A 171 14.26 14.56 -2.36
CA LYS A 171 14.75 15.26 -1.16
C LYS A 171 14.58 14.34 0.05
N VAL A 172 15.66 14.03 0.75
CA VAL A 172 15.66 13.15 1.93
C VAL A 172 15.90 13.97 3.20
N GLY A 173 15.02 13.83 4.19
CA GLY A 173 15.06 14.62 5.43
C GLY A 173 16.00 14.06 6.50
N LYS A 174 16.36 12.78 6.42
CA LYS A 174 17.31 12.13 7.34
C LYS A 174 18.48 11.51 6.56
N LYS A 175 18.67 10.18 6.67
CA LYS A 175 19.84 9.48 6.12
C LYS A 175 19.48 8.64 4.89
N ILE A 176 20.39 8.61 3.93
CA ILE A 176 20.37 7.70 2.78
C ILE A 176 21.19 6.45 3.12
N PHE A 177 20.68 5.28 2.75
CA PHE A 177 21.33 3.99 2.87
C PHE A 177 21.33 3.30 1.50
N ASN A 178 22.51 3.14 0.90
CA ASN A 178 22.71 2.83 -0.52
C ASN A 178 23.91 1.91 -0.79
#